data_AF-A0A257SPY7-F1
#
_entry.id   AF-A0A257SPY7-F1
#
_cell.length_a   1.000
_cell.length_b   1.000
_cell.length_c   1.000
_cell.angle_alpha   90.00
_cell.angle_beta   90.00
_cell.angle_gamma   90.00
#
_symmetry.space_group_name_H-M   'P 1'
#
loop_
_entity.id
_entity.type
_entity.pdbx_description
1 polymer ?
#
loop_
_entity_poly.entity_id
_entity_poly.type
_entity_poly.pdbx_seq_one_letter_code
_entity_poly.pdbx_strand_id
1 'polypeptide(L)' 'MPGPEQRGGSQRPLTVVQVLPALDSGGVERGTLEVAQALVRAGHRSIVISAGGRLVPTLTA' A
#
# COMPACT_ATOMS: atom_id res chain seq x y z
N MET A 1 -16.65 11.47 -31.46
CA MET A 1 -17.33 11.20 -30.17
C MET A 1 -16.36 10.46 -29.26
N PRO A 2 -15.67 11.13 -28.32
CA PRO A 2 -14.97 10.45 -27.24
C PRO A 2 -15.97 9.92 -26.20
N GLY A 3 -15.66 8.74 -25.65
CA GLY A 3 -16.55 7.85 -24.89
C GLY A 3 -16.92 8.27 -23.46
N PRO A 4 -17.57 7.37 -22.70
CA PRO A 4 -18.26 7.71 -21.47
C PRO A 4 -17.27 8.05 -20.35
N GLU A 5 -17.43 9.26 -19.81
CA GLU A 5 -17.23 9.57 -18.39
C GLU A 5 -15.96 8.99 -17.74
N GLN A 6 -14.82 9.57 -18.12
CA GLN A 6 -13.69 9.68 -17.20
C GLN A 6 -14.07 10.65 -16.06
N ARG A 7 -14.91 10.20 -15.11
CA ARG A 7 -14.99 10.81 -13.77
C ARG A 7 -13.75 10.38 -12.97
N GLY A 8 -12.57 10.69 -13.48
CA GLY A 8 -11.36 10.72 -12.69
C GLY A 8 -11.45 11.94 -11.79
N GLY A 9 -12.29 11.90 -10.75
CA GLY A 9 -12.22 12.88 -9.68
C GLY A 9 -10.77 12.89 -9.25
N SER A 10 -10.09 14.03 -9.35
CA SER A 10 -8.68 14.23 -9.00
C SER A 10 -8.43 13.45 -7.70
N GLN A 11 -7.87 12.24 -7.83
CA GLN A 11 -7.82 11.28 -6.73
C GLN A 11 -6.84 11.90 -5.74
N ARG A 12 -7.39 12.59 -4.74
CA ARG A 12 -6.60 13.29 -3.74
C ARG A 12 -5.72 12.22 -3.09
N PRO A 13 -4.41 12.47 -2.95
CA PRO A 13 -3.51 11.48 -2.38
C PRO A 13 -4.01 11.11 -0.98
N LEU A 14 -4.40 9.84 -0.81
CA LEU A 14 -4.82 9.29 0.47
C LEU A 14 -3.58 8.95 1.30
N THR A 15 -3.71 9.03 2.62
CA THR A 15 -2.72 8.48 3.55
C THR A 15 -3.33 7.26 4.24
N VAL A 16 -2.75 6.09 4.01
CA VAL A 16 -3.24 4.82 4.55
C VAL A 16 -2.21 4.27 5.53
N VAL A 17 -2.65 3.99 6.76
CA VAL A 17 -1.82 3.40 7.82
C VAL A 17 -2.24 1.95 8.04
N GLN A 18 -1.26 1.05 8.00
CA GLN A 18 -1.44 -0.38 8.26
C GLN A 18 -0.63 -0.74 9.51
N VAL A 19 -1.28 -1.38 10.48
CA VAL A 19 -0.65 -1.80 11.73
C VAL A 19 -0.74 -3.31 11.81
N LEU A 20 0.40 -3.96 12.00
CA LEU A 20 0.50 -5.41 12.15
C LEU A 20 1.58 -5.76 13.17
N PRO A 21 1.44 -6.89 13.90
CA PRO A 21 2.41 -7.24 14.94
C PRO A 21 3.82 -7.46 14.40
N ALA A 22 4.00 -8.15 13.27
CA ALA A 22 5.31 -8.38 12.65
C ALA A 22 5.19 -8.54 11.12
N LEU A 23 6.27 -8.20 10.40
CA LEU A 23 6.46 -8.40 8.95
C LEU A 23 7.37 -9.61 8.72
N ASP A 24 6.94 -10.82 9.06
CA ASP A 24 7.87 -11.97 9.11
C ASP A 24 7.76 -12.97 7.94
N SER A 25 6.60 -13.61 7.70
CA SER A 25 6.42 -14.48 6.52
C SER A 25 4.98 -15.02 6.31
N GLY A 26 4.00 -14.56 7.08
CA GLY A 26 2.62 -15.03 6.92
C GLY A 26 1.92 -14.47 5.68
N GLY A 27 0.74 -15.01 5.40
CA GLY A 27 -0.10 -14.55 4.28
C GLY A 27 -0.62 -13.13 4.46
N VAL A 28 -0.80 -12.68 5.70
CA VAL A 28 -1.25 -11.32 6.03
C VAL A 28 -0.17 -10.31 5.68
N GLU A 29 1.09 -10.62 5.99
CA GLU A 29 2.26 -9.76 5.78
C GLU A 29 2.54 -9.55 4.30
N ARG A 30 2.41 -10.61 3.48
CA ARG A 30 2.50 -10.49 2.02
C ARG A 30 1.38 -9.61 1.46
N GLY A 31 0.15 -9.76 1.96
CA GLY A 31 -0.96 -8.88 1.60
C GLY A 31 -0.70 -7.42 1.97
N THR A 32 -0.12 -7.15 3.15
CA THR A 32 0.31 -5.81 3.57
C THR A 32 1.31 -5.20 2.58
N LEU A 33 2.31 -5.97 2.13
CA LEU A 33 3.27 -5.51 1.12
C LEU A 33 2.59 -5.17 -0.21
N GLU A 34 1.75 -6.07 -0.73
CA GLU A 34 1.06 -5.88 -2.01
C GLU A 34 0.16 -4.64 -1.99
N VAL A 35 -0.58 -4.44 -0.90
CA VAL A 35 -1.44 -3.26 -0.71
C VAL A 35 -0.61 -1.99 -0.56
N ALA A 36 0.46 -2.01 0.24
CA ALA A 36 1.33 -0.85 0.41
C ALA A 36 1.95 -0.41 -0.92
N GLN A 37 2.45 -1.36 -1.72
CA GLN A 37 3.00 -1.06 -3.04
C GLN A 37 1.93 -0.57 -4.02
N ALA A 38 0.73 -1.16 -4.00
CA ALA A 38 -0.37 -0.70 -4.85
C ALA A 38 -0.77 0.74 -4.54
N LEU A 39 -0.83 1.12 -3.26
CA LEU A 39 -1.11 2.48 -2.81
C LEU A 39 -0.04 3.47 -3.31
N VAL A 40 1.24 3.13 -3.15
CA VAL A 40 2.34 3.99 -3.64
C VAL A 40 2.29 4.14 -5.16
N ARG A 41 2.06 3.04 -5.90
CA ARG A 41 1.91 3.09 -7.37
C ARG A 41 0.71 3.92 -7.81
N ALA A 42 -0.36 3.97 -7.02
CA ALA A 42 -1.53 4.81 -7.26
C ALA A 42 -1.32 6.29 -6.89
N GLY A 43 -0.13 6.67 -6.39
CA GLY A 43 0.16 8.05 -5.96
C GLY A 43 -0.36 8.38 -4.56
N HIS A 44 -0.66 7.36 -3.74
CA HIS A 44 -1.06 7.52 -2.36
C HIS A 44 0.13 7.30 -1.41
N ARG A 45 0.00 7.85 -0.20
CA ARG A 45 0.96 7.64 0.88
C ARG A 45 0.59 6.39 1.67
N SER A 46 1.52 5.45 1.78
CA SER A 46 1.37 4.25 2.61
C SER A 46 2.32 4.31 3.80
N ILE A 47 1.82 4.00 5.00
CA ILE A 47 2.59 3.91 6.24
C ILE A 47 2.32 2.54 6.84
N VAL A 48 3.37 1.77 7.11
CA VAL A 48 3.27 0.45 7.75
C VAL A 48 3.99 0.48 9.08
N ILE A 49 3.29 0.10 10.14
CA ILE A 49 3.81 0.03 11.51
C ILE A 49 3.82 -1.43 11.93
N SER A 50 5.01 -1.96 12.23
CA SER A 50 5.18 -3.31 12.77
C SER A 50 6.34 -3.38 13.74
N ALA A 51 6.46 -4.49 14.49
CA ALA A 51 7.64 -4.75 15.32
C ALA A 51 8.89 -5.14 14.50
N GLY A 52 8.86 -4.98 13.18
CA GLY A 52 9.90 -5.43 12.26
C GLY A 52 9.65 -6.85 11.73
N GLY A 53 10.68 -7.45 11.12
CA GLY A 53 10.62 -8.82 10.59
C GLY A 53 11.36 -8.97 9.25
N ARG A 54 11.45 -10.19 8.74
CA ARG A 54 12.24 -10.52 7.53
C ARG A 54 11.76 -9.82 6.25
N LEU A 55 10.51 -9.38 6.20
CA LEU A 55 9.91 -8.73 5.02
C LEU A 55 10.05 -7.21 5.01
N VAL A 56 10.61 -6.60 6.05
CA VAL A 56 10.85 -5.15 6.11
C VAL A 56 11.70 -4.65 4.92
N PRO A 57 12.81 -5.31 4.52
CA PRO A 57 13.60 -4.86 3.37
C PRO A 57 12.79 -4.84 2.06
N THR A 58 11.85 -5.77 1.89
CA THR A 58 10.96 -5.84 0.71
C THR A 58 9.90 -4.73 0.71
N LEU A 59 9.54 -4.20 1.86
CA LEU A 59 8.63 -3.05 1.99
C LEU A 59 9.33 -1.74 1.59
N THR A 60 10.62 -1.60 1.91
CA THR A 60 11.37 -0.34 1.77
C THR A 60 12.23 -0.25 0.51
N ALA A 61 12.38 -1.35 -0.23
CA ALA A 61 13.10 -1.40 -1.51
C ALA A 61 12.29 -0.74 -2.64
#